data_AF-A0A7V9Z5Z9-F1
#
_entry.id   AF-A0A7V9Z5Z9-F1
#
_cell.length_a   1.000
_cell.length_b   1.000
_cell.length_c   1.000
_cell.angle_alpha   90.00
_cell.angle_beta   90.00
_cell.angle_gamma   90.00
#
_symmetry.space_group_name_H-M   'P 1'
#
loop_
_entity.id
_entity.type
_entity.pdbx_description
1 polymer ?
#
loop_
_entity_poly.entity_id
_entity_poly.type
_entity_poly.pdbx_seq_one_letter_code
_entity_poly.pdbx_strand_id
1 'polypeptide(L)'
;MSTTEYKDGKPIKVNAAFRKYPSWYESLCDLAGLYKNGVSWDRNKYKAVIGETNYVLAIQECGYCTDPNYATKLINITEKYGLHKYDKVGNKKPVKVQAVSKKEEPQIYIVKKGDTLTAIAKKYNTTVQNLVKLNKIKNPDLILVGQKLRLK
;
A
#
# COMPACT_ATOMS: atom_id res chain seq x y z
N MET A 1 -3.46 11.86 20.00
CA MET A 1 -4.28 10.66 19.67
C MET A 1 -3.35 9.51 19.34
N SER A 2 -3.80 8.26 19.55
CA SER A 2 -3.01 7.07 19.20
C SER A 2 -3.10 6.81 17.69
N THR A 3 -1.95 6.65 17.03
CA THR A 3 -1.81 6.33 15.60
C THR A 3 -1.01 5.04 15.43
N THR A 4 -1.10 4.43 14.25
CA THR A 4 -0.32 3.25 13.88
C THR A 4 0.77 3.64 12.89
N GLU A 5 2.01 3.35 13.24
CA GLU A 5 3.16 3.42 12.34
C GLU A 5 3.65 2.02 12.00
N TYR A 6 4.43 1.87 10.94
CA TYR A 6 5.09 0.62 10.58
C TYR A 6 6.60 0.76 10.71
N LYS A 7 7.22 -0.14 11.46
CA LYS A 7 8.67 -0.26 11.58
C LYS A 7 9.06 -1.70 11.26
N ASP A 8 9.98 -1.88 10.31
CA ASP A 8 10.41 -3.19 9.82
C ASP A 8 9.22 -4.08 9.38
N GLY A 9 8.22 -3.45 8.75
CA GLY A 9 7.00 -4.11 8.28
C GLY A 9 5.99 -4.50 9.38
N LYS A 10 6.25 -4.16 10.65
CA LYS A 10 5.35 -4.47 11.78
C LYS A 10 4.64 -3.21 12.28
N PRO A 11 3.33 -3.29 12.56
CA PRO A 11 2.59 -2.16 13.09
C PRO A 11 2.97 -1.89 14.55
N ILE A 12 3.19 -0.63 14.90
CA ILE A 12 3.42 -0.13 16.25
C ILE A 12 2.43 1.01 16.54
N LYS A 13 2.06 1.20 17.81
CA LYS A 13 1.21 2.32 18.24
C LYS A 13 2.06 3.46 18.79
N VAL A 14 1.77 4.68 18.35
CA VAL A 14 2.46 5.90 18.79
C VAL A 14 1.41 6.94 19.15
N ASN A 15 1.62 7.69 20.23
CA ASN A 15 0.79 8.86 20.53
C ASN A 15 1.38 10.08 19.86
N ALA A 16 0.58 10.75 19.03
CA ALA A 16 0.98 11.94 18.30
C ALA A 16 -0.07 13.05 18.42
N ALA A 17 0.39 14.29 18.29
CA ALA A 17 -0.49 15.44 18.09
C ALA A 17 -0.98 15.45 16.63
N PHE A 18 -2.26 15.78 16.45
CA PHE A 18 -2.86 15.94 15.13
C PHE A 18 -3.39 17.36 15.00
N ARG A 19 -3.28 17.92 13.80
CA ARG A 19 -3.89 19.21 13.48
C ARG A 19 -5.41 19.07 13.62
N LYS A 20 -6.05 20.08 14.21
CA LYS A 20 -7.50 20.18 14.36
C LYS A 20 -7.97 21.37 13.54
N TYR A 21 -9.03 21.17 12.77
CA TYR A 21 -9.55 22.18 11.86
C TYR A 21 -11.00 22.54 12.20
N PRO A 22 -11.41 23.80 11.98
CA PRO A 22 -12.82 24.21 12.11
C PRO A 22 -13.74 23.57 11.06
N SER A 23 -13.24 23.26 9.86
CA SER A 23 -14.03 22.64 8.80
C SER A 23 -13.17 21.80 7.85
N TRP A 24 -13.86 21.07 6.96
CA TRP A 24 -13.24 20.29 5.90
C TRP A 24 -12.44 21.15 4.92
N TYR A 25 -12.90 22.38 4.65
CA TYR A 25 -12.27 23.26 3.68
C TYR A 25 -10.84 23.66 4.11
N GLU A 26 -10.64 24.06 5.36
CA GLU A 26 -9.31 24.43 5.85
C GLU A 26 -8.41 23.22 6.10
N SER A 27 -8.97 22.04 6.39
CA SER A 27 -8.20 20.78 6.36
C SER A 27 -7.65 20.49 4.95
N LEU A 28 -8.49 20.64 3.92
CA LEU A 28 -8.10 20.44 2.52
C LEU A 28 -7.10 21.50 2.04
N CYS A 29 -7.28 22.77 2.42
CA CYS A 29 -6.34 23.85 2.09
C CYS A 29 -4.97 23.62 2.72
N ASP A 30 -4.92 23.19 3.98
CA ASP A 30 -3.66 22.91 4.67
C ASP A 30 -2.93 21.71 4.05
N LEU A 31 -3.65 20.65 3.68
CA LEU A 31 -3.09 19.53 2.93
C LEU A 31 -2.56 19.95 1.56
N ALA A 32 -3.31 20.76 0.80
CA ALA A 32 -2.83 21.30 -0.47
C ALA A 32 -1.58 22.17 -0.28
N GLY A 33 -1.53 22.95 0.81
CA GLY A 33 -0.37 23.72 1.23
C GLY A 33 0.85 22.86 1.53
N LEU A 34 0.68 21.69 2.16
CA LEU A 34 1.76 20.74 2.42
C LEU A 34 2.40 20.25 1.11
N TYR A 35 1.58 19.83 0.13
CA TYR A 35 2.10 19.38 -1.17
C TYR A 35 2.83 20.51 -1.90
N LYS A 36 2.26 21.73 -1.89
CA LYS A 36 2.82 22.89 -2.59
C LYS A 36 4.10 23.43 -1.96
N ASN A 37 4.13 23.54 -0.63
CA ASN A 37 5.17 24.29 0.10
C ASN A 37 6.15 23.39 0.85
N GLY A 38 5.94 22.07 0.85
CA GLY A 38 6.72 21.11 1.61
C GLY A 38 6.57 21.28 3.13
N VAL A 39 7.53 20.73 3.86
CA VAL A 39 7.65 20.85 5.31
C VAL A 39 8.72 21.89 5.67
N SER A 40 8.72 22.35 6.92
CA SER A 40 9.65 23.40 7.38
C SER A 40 11.12 23.06 7.16
N TRP A 41 11.49 21.78 7.23
CA TRP A 41 12.85 21.27 7.06
C TRP A 41 13.16 20.77 5.65
N ASP A 42 12.15 20.66 4.77
CA ASP A 42 12.32 20.27 3.38
C ASP A 42 11.14 20.80 2.54
N ARG A 43 11.40 21.93 1.86
CA ARG A 43 10.43 22.59 0.98
C ARG A 43 10.13 21.80 -0.29
N ASN A 44 10.99 20.85 -0.66
CA ASN A 44 10.85 20.05 -1.89
C ASN A 44 10.28 18.65 -1.64
N LYS A 45 10.08 18.26 -0.36
CA LYS A 45 9.64 16.94 0.08
C LYS A 45 8.53 16.33 -0.78
N TYR A 46 7.52 17.11 -1.13
CA TYR A 46 6.33 16.66 -1.85
C TYR A 46 6.20 17.20 -3.28
N LYS A 47 7.20 17.92 -3.76
CA LYS A 47 7.14 18.61 -5.07
C LYS A 47 6.95 17.64 -6.23
N ALA A 48 7.50 16.43 -6.10
CA ALA A 48 7.35 15.34 -7.06
C ALA A 48 5.92 14.79 -7.16
N VAL A 49 4.99 15.16 -6.28
CA VAL A 49 3.59 14.74 -6.39
C VAL A 49 2.81 15.67 -7.33
N ILE A 50 3.27 16.90 -7.51
CA ILE A 50 2.53 17.94 -8.25
C ILE A 50 2.68 17.73 -9.75
N GLY A 51 1.57 17.54 -10.45
CA GLY A 51 1.54 17.41 -11.92
C GLY A 51 1.94 16.02 -12.42
N GLU A 52 2.22 15.07 -11.51
CA GLU A 52 2.50 13.69 -11.88
C GLU A 52 1.24 12.93 -12.25
N THR A 53 1.35 12.10 -13.28
CA THR A 53 0.26 11.22 -13.70
C THR A 53 0.18 9.97 -12.80
N ASN A 54 1.28 9.62 -12.14
CA ASN A 54 1.38 8.51 -11.18
C ASN A 54 1.58 9.02 -9.74
N TYR A 55 0.80 10.03 -9.33
CA TYR A 55 0.94 10.72 -8.04
C TYR A 55 0.94 9.78 -6.81
N VAL A 56 0.29 8.62 -6.89
CA VAL A 56 0.22 7.66 -5.79
C VAL A 56 1.59 7.07 -5.42
N LEU A 57 2.46 6.81 -6.40
CA LEU A 57 3.81 6.31 -6.15
C LEU A 57 4.70 7.41 -5.59
N ALA A 58 4.59 8.62 -6.15
CA ALA A 58 5.31 9.79 -5.66
C ALA A 58 5.01 10.06 -4.18
N ILE A 59 3.76 9.86 -3.74
CA ILE A 59 3.37 10.00 -2.33
C ILE A 59 4.05 8.93 -1.43
N GLN A 60 4.20 7.70 -1.92
CA GLN A 60 4.92 6.67 -1.18
C GLN A 60 6.42 6.98 -1.09
N GLU A 61 7.04 7.34 -2.21
CA GLU A 61 8.48 7.60 -2.31
C GLU A 61 8.91 8.82 -1.50
N CYS A 62 8.07 9.85 -1.41
CA CYS A 62 8.34 11.01 -0.57
C CYS A 62 8.22 10.71 0.95
N GLY A 63 7.73 9.53 1.33
CA GLY A 63 7.63 9.10 2.73
C GLY A 63 6.50 9.79 3.48
N TYR A 64 5.34 9.99 2.84
CA TYR A 64 4.15 10.54 3.50
C TYR A 64 3.65 9.65 4.64
N CYS A 65 3.86 8.34 4.56
CA CYS A 65 3.49 7.38 5.59
C CYS A 65 4.51 6.25 5.71
N THR A 66 4.49 5.54 6.83
CA THR A 66 5.33 4.36 7.06
C THR A 66 4.74 3.05 6.53
N ASP A 67 3.45 3.03 6.19
CA ASP A 67 2.76 1.82 5.73
C ASP A 67 3.28 1.36 4.35
N PRO A 68 3.80 0.13 4.23
CA PRO A 68 4.35 -0.38 2.97
C PRO A 68 3.30 -0.58 1.87
N ASN A 69 2.01 -0.65 2.21
CA ASN A 69 0.92 -0.91 1.26
C ASN A 69 0.06 0.34 0.98
N TYR A 70 0.50 1.53 1.40
CA TYR A 70 -0.32 2.74 1.30
C TYR A 70 -0.61 3.14 -0.15
N ALA A 71 0.41 3.10 -1.04
CA ALA A 71 0.21 3.30 -2.47
C ALA A 71 -0.88 2.36 -3.04
N THR A 72 -0.82 1.07 -2.72
CA THR A 72 -1.79 0.08 -3.19
C THR A 72 -3.21 0.41 -2.70
N LYS A 73 -3.36 0.88 -1.45
CA LYS A 73 -4.66 1.30 -0.91
C LYS A 73 -5.24 2.48 -1.68
N LEU A 74 -4.41 3.49 -1.98
CA LEU A 74 -4.82 4.65 -2.76
C LEU A 74 -5.23 4.26 -4.18
N ILE A 75 -4.44 3.44 -4.87
CA ILE A 75 -4.78 2.92 -6.22
C ILE A 75 -6.15 2.24 -6.18
N ASN A 76 -6.37 1.33 -5.22
CA ASN A 76 -7.63 0.60 -5.12
C ASN A 76 -8.83 1.53 -4.90
N ILE A 77 -8.68 2.59 -4.11
CA ILE A 77 -9.75 3.58 -3.90
C ILE A 77 -9.99 4.38 -5.17
N THR A 78 -8.94 4.88 -5.82
CA THR A 78 -9.03 5.66 -7.05
C THR A 78 -9.75 4.88 -8.14
N GLU A 79 -9.37 3.61 -8.37
CA GLU A 79 -9.99 2.74 -9.37
C GLU A 79 -11.43 2.37 -9.00
N LYS A 80 -11.67 1.97 -7.74
CA LYS A 80 -13.00 1.54 -7.28
C LYS A 80 -14.07 2.61 -7.49
N TYR A 81 -13.72 3.88 -7.27
CA TYR A 81 -14.67 4.99 -7.34
C TYR A 81 -14.53 5.83 -8.61
N GLY A 82 -13.63 5.45 -9.53
CA GLY A 82 -13.37 6.20 -10.77
C GLY A 82 -13.01 7.65 -10.48
N LEU A 83 -12.13 7.91 -9.51
CA LEU A 83 -11.82 9.27 -9.04
C LEU A 83 -11.08 10.12 -10.09
N HIS A 84 -10.52 9.48 -11.13
CA HIS A 84 -9.94 10.12 -12.31
C HIS A 84 -10.87 11.15 -12.96
N LYS A 85 -12.20 11.04 -12.76
CA LYS A 85 -13.20 12.01 -13.26
C LYS A 85 -13.02 13.43 -12.70
N TYR A 86 -12.31 13.58 -11.57
CA TYR A 86 -12.04 14.88 -10.95
C TYR A 86 -10.74 15.52 -11.44
N ASP A 87 -9.90 14.75 -12.15
CA ASP A 87 -8.65 15.25 -12.73
C ASP A 87 -8.99 16.05 -14.00
N LYS A 88 -9.10 17.37 -13.85
CA LYS A 88 -9.25 18.29 -14.98
C LYS A 88 -7.89 18.51 -15.65
N VAL A 89 -7.45 17.57 -16.47
CA VAL A 89 -6.17 17.74 -17.17
C VAL A 89 -6.42 18.44 -18.50
N GLY A 90 -5.95 19.69 -18.63
CA GLY A 90 -5.87 20.36 -19.93
C GLY A 90 -5.07 19.50 -20.92
N ASN A 91 -5.68 19.11 -22.04
CA ASN A 91 -5.16 18.33 -23.19
C ASN A 91 -4.28 17.09 -22.96
N LYS A 92 -3.85 16.75 -21.74
CA LYS A 92 -3.12 15.52 -21.42
C LYS A 92 -4.10 14.53 -20.82
N LYS A 93 -4.51 13.52 -21.58
CA LYS A 93 -5.36 12.44 -21.04
C LYS A 93 -4.72 11.89 -19.76
N PRO A 94 -5.47 11.66 -18.66
CA PRO A 94 -4.95 10.94 -17.52
C PRO A 94 -4.44 9.60 -18.04
N VAL A 95 -3.12 9.40 -17.97
CA VAL A 95 -2.52 8.11 -18.27
C VAL A 95 -3.14 7.17 -17.25
N LYS A 96 -3.84 6.13 -17.71
CA LYS A 96 -4.21 4.99 -16.84
C LYS A 96 -2.99 4.71 -16.00
N VAL A 97 -3.09 4.89 -14.68
CA VAL A 97 -2.00 4.58 -13.74
C VAL A 97 -1.51 3.23 -14.20
N GLN A 98 -0.34 3.20 -14.85
CA GLN A 98 0.17 1.94 -15.38
C GLN A 98 0.37 1.17 -14.11
N ALA A 99 -0.54 0.21 -13.87
CA ALA A 99 -0.52 -0.67 -12.74
C ALA A 99 0.94 -1.04 -12.62
N VAL A 100 1.56 -0.63 -11.50
CA VAL A 100 2.93 -0.97 -11.24
C VAL A 100 2.91 -2.47 -11.25
N SER A 101 3.28 -3.04 -12.40
CA SER A 101 3.81 -4.37 -12.52
C SER A 101 5.17 -4.30 -11.85
N LYS A 102 5.16 -4.04 -10.54
CA LYS A 102 5.96 -4.86 -9.66
C LYS A 102 5.39 -6.23 -9.95
N LYS A 103 6.01 -6.92 -10.91
CA LYS A 103 5.99 -8.35 -11.00
C LYS A 103 6.29 -8.75 -9.56
N GLU A 104 5.25 -9.04 -8.78
CA GLU A 104 5.43 -9.58 -7.45
C GLU A 104 6.21 -10.84 -7.76
N GLU A 105 7.53 -10.80 -7.56
CA GLU A 105 8.30 -12.01 -7.66
C GLU A 105 7.58 -12.98 -6.75
N PRO A 106 7.21 -14.16 -7.28
CA PRO A 106 6.35 -15.07 -6.55
C PRO A 106 6.97 -15.25 -5.19
N GLN A 107 6.28 -14.76 -4.15
CA GLN A 107 6.82 -14.83 -2.81
C GLN A 107 6.73 -16.31 -2.43
N ILE A 108 7.86 -17.00 -2.52
CA ILE A 108 7.95 -18.44 -2.32
C ILE A 108 8.34 -18.71 -0.87
N TYR A 109 7.54 -19.54 -0.22
CA TYR A 109 7.87 -20.14 1.06
C TYR A 109 8.29 -21.60 0.86
N ILE A 110 9.36 -22.04 1.54
CA ILE A 110 9.78 -23.43 1.58
C ILE A 110 9.26 -24.04 2.87
N VAL A 111 8.37 -25.03 2.75
CA VAL A 111 7.75 -25.73 3.89
C VAL A 111 8.83 -26.38 4.75
N LYS A 112 8.73 -26.17 6.07
CA LYS A 112 9.64 -26.74 7.07
C LYS A 112 8.93 -27.83 7.87
N LYS A 113 9.71 -28.68 8.55
CA LYS A 113 9.18 -29.73 9.43
C LYS A 113 8.27 -29.10 10.49
N GLY A 114 7.02 -29.54 10.55
CA GLY A 114 6.01 -29.05 11.51
C GLY A 114 5.11 -27.92 10.99
N ASP A 115 5.31 -27.45 9.75
CA ASP A 115 4.43 -26.45 9.16
C ASP A 115 3.06 -27.02 8.77
N THR A 116 2.03 -26.17 8.85
CA THR A 116 0.68 -26.43 8.33
C THR A 116 0.25 -25.27 7.42
N LEU A 117 -0.62 -25.53 6.43
CA LEU A 117 -1.15 -24.47 5.58
C LEU A 117 -1.84 -23.38 6.40
N THR A 118 -2.52 -23.74 7.49
CA THR A 118 -3.18 -22.80 8.40
C THR A 118 -2.18 -21.85 9.07
N ALA A 119 -1.08 -22.38 9.61
CA ALA A 119 -0.05 -21.56 10.26
C ALA A 119 0.67 -20.66 9.24
N ILE A 120 0.96 -21.19 8.04
CA ILE A 120 1.56 -20.42 6.94
C ILE A 120 0.61 -19.31 6.49
N ALA A 121 -0.65 -19.64 6.23
CA ALA A 121 -1.66 -18.68 5.79
C ALA A 121 -1.79 -17.52 6.77
N LYS A 122 -1.89 -17.83 8.07
CA LYS A 122 -1.96 -16.82 9.14
C LYS A 122 -0.69 -15.95 9.20
N LYS A 123 0.49 -16.56 9.09
CA LYS A 123 1.78 -15.85 9.13
C LYS A 123 1.96 -14.89 7.96
N TYR A 124 1.47 -15.26 6.78
CA TYR A 124 1.59 -14.47 5.55
C TYR A 124 0.32 -13.68 5.19
N ASN A 125 -0.61 -13.58 6.14
CA ASN A 125 -1.87 -12.83 5.98
C ASN A 125 -2.64 -13.20 4.70
N THR A 126 -2.75 -14.50 4.43
CA THR A 126 -3.54 -15.09 3.34
C THR A 126 -4.49 -16.16 3.91
N THR A 127 -5.21 -16.88 3.05
CA THR A 127 -6.12 -17.96 3.47
C THR A 127 -5.63 -19.31 2.97
N VAL A 128 -5.99 -20.39 3.67
CA VAL A 128 -5.69 -21.76 3.22
C VAL A 128 -6.29 -21.99 1.83
N GLN A 129 -7.52 -21.52 1.60
CA GLN A 129 -8.19 -21.60 0.30
C GLN A 129 -7.40 -20.90 -0.81
N ASN A 130 -6.86 -19.71 -0.55
CA ASN A 130 -6.01 -19.00 -1.49
C ASN A 130 -4.71 -19.76 -1.77
N LEU A 131 -4.04 -20.27 -0.73
CA LEU A 131 -2.81 -21.07 -0.89
C LEU A 131 -3.05 -22.34 -1.71
N VAL A 132 -4.15 -23.05 -1.43
CA VAL A 132 -4.56 -24.26 -2.14
C VAL A 132 -4.81 -23.97 -3.61
N LYS A 133 -5.60 -22.93 -3.91
CA LYS A 133 -5.92 -22.52 -5.27
C LYS A 133 -4.68 -22.07 -6.03
N LEU A 134 -3.84 -21.24 -5.41
CA LEU A 134 -2.64 -20.66 -6.02
C LEU A 134 -1.58 -21.72 -6.33
N ASN A 135 -1.44 -22.73 -5.47
CA ASN A 135 -0.44 -23.80 -5.60
C ASN A 135 -0.98 -25.11 -6.15
N LYS A 136 -2.27 -25.15 -6.54
CA LYS A 136 -2.96 -26.35 -7.05
C LYS A 136 -2.82 -27.56 -6.13
N ILE A 137 -2.92 -27.33 -4.82
CA ILE A 137 -2.80 -28.38 -3.80
C ILE A 137 -4.08 -29.22 -3.82
N LYS A 138 -3.96 -30.54 -4.00
CA LYS A 138 -5.13 -31.44 -4.04
C LYS A 138 -5.65 -31.78 -2.65
N ASN A 139 -4.75 -31.98 -1.69
CA ASN A 139 -5.09 -32.27 -0.30
C ASN A 139 -4.52 -31.16 0.61
N PRO A 140 -5.35 -30.25 1.14
CA PRO A 140 -4.91 -29.17 2.02
C PRO A 140 -4.23 -29.63 3.31
N ASP A 141 -4.51 -30.86 3.76
CA ASP A 141 -3.95 -31.41 5.00
C ASP A 141 -2.58 -32.08 4.78
N LEU A 142 -2.12 -32.17 3.53
CA LEU A 142 -0.85 -32.79 3.17
C LEU A 142 0.07 -31.83 2.41
N ILE A 143 1.07 -31.30 3.10
CA ILE A 143 2.18 -30.54 2.54
C ILE A 143 3.51 -31.19 2.91
N LEU A 144 4.49 -31.17 2.00
CA LEU A 144 5.78 -31.84 2.19
C LEU A 144 6.85 -30.84 2.59
N VAL A 145 7.74 -31.25 3.50
CA VAL A 145 8.94 -30.46 3.83
C VAL A 145 9.78 -30.25 2.55
N GLY A 146 10.23 -29.03 2.32
CA GLY A 146 10.93 -28.62 1.10
C GLY A 146 10.01 -28.17 -0.04
N GLN A 147 8.69 -28.33 0.09
CA GLN A 147 7.73 -27.88 -0.93
C GLN A 147 7.76 -26.35 -1.05
N LYS A 148 7.83 -25.85 -2.28
CA LYS A 148 7.74 -24.42 -2.59
C LYS A 148 6.27 -24.03 -2.70
N LEU A 149 5.85 -23.07 -1.88
CA LEU A 149 4.50 -22.49 -1.88
C LEU A 149 4.57 -21.03 -2.31
N ARG A 150 3.87 -20.69 -3.39
CA ARG A 150 3.56 -19.33 -3.79
C ARG A 150 2.57 -18.73 -2.79
N LEU A 151 2.87 -17.55 -2.28
CA LEU A 151 2.05 -16.88 -1.27
C LEU A 151 1.13 -15.80 -1.86
N LYS A 152 1.48 -15.26 -3.03
CA LYS A 152 0.72 -14.28 -3.82
C LYS A 152 0.90 -14.56 -5.31
#